data_AF-T0K2S5-F1
#
_entry.id   AF-T0K2S5-F1
#
_cell.length_a   1.000
_cell.length_b   1.000
_cell.length_c   1.000
_cell.angle_alpha   90.00
_cell.angle_beta   90.00
_cell.angle_gamma   90.00
#
_symmetry.space_group_name_H-M   'P 1'
#
loop_
_entity.id
_entity.type
_entity.pdbx_description
1 polymer ?
#
loop_
_entity_poly.entity_id
_entity_poly.type
_entity_poly.pdbx_seq_one_letter_code
_entity_poly.pdbx_strand_id
1 'polypeptide(L)'
;MLTLRLLVLLGVSCLLRLTVAQSLADAPPCALKCFGQALAQPQFANKTQAQLCVDEGFNTAVSGCVQPACTVIESLSFLNISRTLCGLPEADHRNEAKVTSLAMFGVATVFFACRLAVKVLRFSSWGFDDSLMVIAYAFLIPFIVLIQYMIPQGLGLDIWALNENQITSFLRLLLAVQTHYIFILAIIKASILYFFLRIFPDKWFRRTV
;
A
#
# COMPACT_ATOMS: atom_id res chain seq x y z
N MET A 1 40.61 -5.15 -20.51
CA MET A 1 41.33 -4.28 -19.56
C MET A 1 40.77 -2.85 -19.44
N LEU A 2 39.89 -2.38 -20.35
CA LEU A 2 39.26 -1.06 -20.26
C LEU A 2 38.02 -1.01 -19.33
N THR A 3 37.39 -2.16 -19.08
CA THR A 3 36.15 -2.27 -18.29
C THR A 3 36.37 -2.20 -16.78
N LEU A 4 37.59 -2.48 -16.29
CA LEU A 4 37.91 -2.49 -14.86
C LEU A 4 38.26 -1.10 -14.32
N ARG A 5 38.77 -0.19 -15.17
CA ARG A 5 39.06 1.20 -14.78
C ARG A 5 37.81 2.07 -14.63
N LEU A 6 36.71 1.72 -15.33
CA LEU A 6 35.44 2.44 -15.23
C LEU A 6 34.72 2.14 -13.90
N LEU A 7 34.88 0.92 -13.37
CA LEU A 7 34.31 0.50 -12.09
C LEU A 7 34.98 1.17 -10.88
N VAL A 8 36.27 1.51 -10.97
CA VAL A 8 37.01 2.14 -9.87
C VAL A 8 36.77 3.66 -9.80
N LEU A 9 36.53 4.33 -10.93
CA LEU A 9 36.25 5.78 -10.97
C LEU A 9 34.82 6.13 -10.52
N LEU A 10 33.86 5.19 -10.60
CA LEU A 10 32.52 5.37 -10.04
C LEU A 10 32.46 5.18 -8.51
N GLY A 11 33.55 4.71 -7.88
CA GLY A 11 33.65 4.47 -6.44
C GLY A 11 34.00 5.68 -5.57
N VAL A 12 34.25 6.86 -6.15
CA VAL A 12 34.76 8.04 -5.40
C VAL A 12 33.89 9.30 -5.57
N SER A 13 32.67 9.18 -6.12
CA SER A 13 31.69 10.26 -6.00
C SER A 13 31.16 10.31 -4.57
N CYS A 14 31.92 11.02 -3.75
CA CYS A 14 31.59 11.56 -2.44
C CYS A 14 30.09 11.88 -2.34
N LEU A 15 29.35 10.97 -1.70
CA LEU A 15 28.01 11.25 -1.21
C LEU A 15 28.16 12.21 -0.03
N LEU A 16 28.28 13.51 -0.31
CA LEU A 16 27.72 14.50 0.59
C LEU A 16 26.21 14.23 0.60
N ARG A 17 25.76 13.34 1.50
CA ARG A 17 24.39 13.43 1.98
C ARG A 17 24.33 14.75 2.74
N LEU A 18 23.77 15.78 2.12
CA LEU A 18 23.14 16.84 2.91
C LEU A 18 22.02 16.14 3.69
N THR A 19 22.30 15.75 4.92
CA THR A 19 21.24 15.61 5.90
C THR A 19 20.69 17.02 6.06
N VAL A 20 19.56 17.31 5.42
CA VAL A 20 18.76 18.47 5.82
C VAL A 20 18.49 18.24 7.30
N ALA A 21 19.09 19.07 8.15
CA ALA A 21 18.73 19.09 9.56
C ALA A 21 17.31 19.67 9.60
N GLN A 22 16.31 18.80 9.47
CA GLN A 22 14.92 19.20 9.69
C GLN A 22 14.84 19.65 11.15
N SER A 23 14.47 20.90 11.32
CA SER A 23 14.31 21.49 12.63
C SER A 23 12.83 21.49 12.99
N LEU A 24 12.53 21.47 14.29
CA LEU A 24 11.15 21.65 14.73
C LEU A 24 10.59 23.02 14.30
N ALA A 25 11.45 23.98 13.94
CA ALA A 25 11.04 25.29 13.44
C ALA A 25 10.40 25.25 12.04
N ASP A 26 10.64 24.20 11.26
CA ASP A 26 10.02 24.00 9.94
C ASP A 26 8.61 23.41 10.04
N ALA A 27 8.14 23.09 11.26
CA ALA A 27 6.83 22.53 11.50
C ALA A 27 5.70 23.56 11.32
N PRO A 28 4.50 23.13 10.90
CA PRO A 28 3.37 24.03 10.72
C PRO A 28 2.95 24.68 12.05
N PRO A 29 2.54 25.96 12.03
CA PRO A 29 2.25 26.73 13.24
C PRO A 29 1.09 26.15 14.07
N CYS A 30 0.13 25.46 13.43
CA CYS A 30 -0.96 24.78 14.13
C CYS A 30 -0.42 23.66 15.04
N ALA A 31 0.54 22.86 14.55
CA ALA A 31 1.10 21.73 15.27
C ALA A 31 2.07 22.18 16.37
N LEU A 32 2.81 23.26 16.13
CA LEU A 32 3.66 23.88 17.15
C LEU A 32 2.87 24.35 18.37
N LYS A 33 1.66 24.91 18.17
CA LYS A 33 0.77 25.28 19.29
C LYS A 33 0.35 24.05 20.10
N CYS A 34 -0.06 22.96 19.43
CA CYS A 34 -0.44 21.72 20.10
C CYS A 34 0.73 21.05 20.84
N PHE A 35 1.92 21.04 20.23
CA PHE A 35 3.14 20.53 20.83
C PHE A 35 3.52 21.33 22.09
N GLY A 36 3.47 22.67 22.02
CA GLY A 36 3.70 23.53 23.16
C GLY A 36 2.69 23.34 24.30
N GLN A 37 1.41 23.13 23.96
CA GLN A 37 0.37 22.80 24.94
C GLN A 37 0.63 21.48 25.65
N ALA A 38 1.10 20.45 24.93
CA ALA A 38 1.48 19.18 25.54
C ALA A 38 2.68 19.34 26.48
N LEU A 39 3.72 20.09 26.07
CA LEU A 39 4.89 20.35 26.93
C LEU A 39 4.58 21.18 28.17
N ALA A 40 3.55 22.03 28.14
CA ALA A 40 3.11 22.78 29.31
C ALA A 40 2.50 21.89 30.42
N GLN A 41 2.16 20.63 30.11
CA GLN A 41 1.65 19.71 31.12
C GLN A 41 2.79 19.23 32.03
N PRO A 42 2.58 19.23 33.35
CA PRO A 42 3.64 18.95 34.34
C PRO A 42 4.24 17.54 34.20
N GLN A 43 3.48 16.58 33.67
CA GLN A 43 3.94 15.21 33.42
C GLN A 43 4.96 15.08 32.27
N PHE A 44 5.07 16.08 31.40
CA PHE A 44 5.92 16.06 30.20
C PHE A 44 7.03 17.12 30.23
N ALA A 45 6.86 18.21 30.98
CA ALA A 45 7.78 19.34 31.02
C ALA A 45 9.25 18.99 31.37
N ASN A 46 9.45 17.96 32.21
CA ASN A 46 10.79 17.55 32.64
C ASN A 46 11.39 16.39 31.81
N LYS A 47 10.68 15.90 30.79
CA LYS A 47 11.16 14.78 29.97
C LYS A 47 12.13 15.27 28.91
N THR A 48 13.19 14.49 28.70
CA THR A 48 14.12 14.71 27.58
C THR A 48 13.47 14.36 26.24
N GLN A 49 14.04 14.86 25.13
CA GLN A 49 13.56 14.53 23.78
C GLN A 49 13.42 13.01 23.56
N ALA A 50 14.43 12.23 23.95
CA ALA A 50 14.40 10.78 23.77
C ALA A 50 13.27 10.10 24.57
N GLN A 51 12.95 10.62 25.77
CA GLN A 51 11.83 10.11 26.57
C GLN A 51 10.49 10.49 25.97
N LEU A 52 10.35 11.70 25.41
CA LEU A 52 9.12 12.14 24.75
C LEU A 52 8.83 11.34 23.48
N CYS A 53 9.86 10.98 22.71
CA CYS A 53 9.71 10.21 21.46
C CYS A 53 9.07 8.82 21.66
N VAL A 54 9.27 8.21 22.83
CA VAL A 54 8.74 6.88 23.17
C VAL A 54 7.52 6.94 24.09
N ASP A 55 7.10 8.13 24.53
CA ASP A 55 6.01 8.28 25.48
C ASP A 55 4.65 8.31 24.78
N GLU A 56 3.86 7.25 24.99
CA GLU A 56 2.51 7.15 24.40
C GLU A 56 1.56 8.23 24.89
N GLY A 57 1.68 8.66 26.16
CA GLY A 57 0.87 9.72 26.74
C GLY A 57 1.12 11.08 26.08
N PHE A 58 2.38 11.38 25.78
CA PHE A 58 2.76 12.58 25.04
C PHE A 58 2.27 12.51 23.59
N ASN A 59 2.52 11.40 22.90
CA ASN A 59 2.10 11.20 21.51
C ASN A 59 0.58 11.33 21.35
N THR A 60 -0.19 10.77 22.29
CA THR A 60 -1.66 10.86 22.31
C THR A 60 -2.16 12.27 22.62
N ALA A 61 -1.53 12.98 23.55
CA ALA A 61 -1.87 14.38 23.87
C ALA A 61 -1.63 15.31 22.67
N VAL A 62 -0.49 15.17 22.00
CA VAL A 62 -0.17 15.95 20.80
C VAL A 62 -1.12 15.58 19.66
N SER A 63 -1.32 14.29 19.37
CA SER A 63 -2.22 13.86 18.29
C SER A 63 -3.66 14.28 18.51
N GLY A 64 -4.14 14.25 19.77
CA GLY A 64 -5.50 14.65 20.13
C GLY A 64 -5.79 16.13 19.88
N CYS A 65 -4.76 16.99 19.92
CA CYS A 65 -4.88 18.40 19.54
C CYS A 65 -4.66 18.62 18.04
N VAL A 66 -3.66 17.98 17.44
CA VAL A 66 -3.28 18.18 16.04
C VAL A 66 -4.39 17.71 15.09
N GLN A 67 -5.00 16.55 15.34
CA GLN A 67 -6.04 15.99 14.47
C GLN A 67 -7.23 16.92 14.21
N PRO A 68 -7.84 17.57 15.22
CA PRO A 68 -8.94 18.51 15.00
C PRO A 68 -8.48 19.94 14.64
N ALA A 69 -7.25 20.35 15.00
CA ALA A 69 -6.81 21.74 14.86
C ALA A 69 -6.01 22.02 13.57
N CYS A 70 -5.42 20.99 12.95
CA CYS A 70 -4.59 21.10 11.76
C CYS A 70 -5.26 20.40 10.56
N THR A 71 -4.86 20.79 9.35
CA THR A 71 -5.21 20.00 8.16
C THR A 71 -4.47 18.66 8.15
N VAL A 72 -4.96 17.69 7.37
CA VAL A 72 -4.31 16.37 7.22
C VAL A 72 -2.88 16.52 6.71
N ILE A 73 -2.65 17.42 5.76
CA ILE A 73 -1.32 17.66 5.19
C ILE A 73 -0.36 18.24 6.22
N GLU A 74 -0.79 19.25 6.99
CA GLU A 74 0.02 19.81 8.08
C GLU A 74 0.31 18.76 9.16
N SER A 75 -0.68 17.93 9.48
CA SER A 75 -0.53 16.85 10.46
C SER A 75 0.52 15.82 10.01
N LEU A 76 0.48 15.42 8.73
CA LEU A 76 1.45 14.49 8.15
C LEU A 76 2.86 15.10 8.05
N SER A 77 2.96 16.38 7.69
CA SER A 77 4.23 17.12 7.68
C SER A 77 4.84 17.22 9.07
N PHE A 78 4.04 17.54 10.08
CA PHE A 78 4.47 17.53 11.48
C PHE A 78 4.90 16.14 11.94
N LEU A 79 4.16 15.08 11.57
CA LEU A 79 4.54 13.70 11.88
C LEU A 79 5.88 13.33 11.24
N ASN A 80 6.13 13.71 9.98
CA ASN A 80 7.41 13.47 9.32
C ASN A 80 8.55 14.12 10.12
N ILE A 81 8.46 15.43 10.39
CA ILE A 81 9.47 16.17 11.16
C ILE A 81 9.66 15.57 12.57
N SER A 82 8.56 15.25 13.26
CA SER A 82 8.63 14.66 14.60
C SER A 82 9.31 13.29 14.58
N ARG A 83 9.00 12.44 13.61
CA ARG A 83 9.60 11.11 13.47
C ARG A 83 11.08 11.19 13.08
N THR A 84 11.46 12.10 12.19
CA THR A 84 12.86 12.29 11.79
C THR A 84 13.70 12.86 12.94
N LEU A 85 13.16 13.79 13.73
CA LEU A 85 13.80 14.28 14.96
C LEU A 85 13.96 13.21 16.04
N CYS A 86 13.03 12.27 16.12
CA CYS A 86 13.11 11.11 17.00
C CYS A 86 13.98 9.97 16.44
N GLY A 87 14.53 10.12 15.23
CA GLY A 87 15.39 9.12 14.59
C GLY A 87 14.67 7.81 14.24
N LEU A 88 13.33 7.82 14.12
CA LEU A 88 12.61 6.62 13.71
C LEU A 88 12.77 6.42 12.19
N PRO A 89 13.27 5.26 11.75
CA PRO A 89 13.38 4.97 10.33
C PRO A 89 11.99 4.82 9.69
N GLU A 90 11.87 5.26 8.45
CA GLU A 90 10.71 5.02 7.60
C GLU A 90 10.57 3.52 7.32
N ALA A 91 9.37 2.97 7.46
CA ALA A 91 9.09 1.59 7.08
C ALA A 91 9.01 1.47 5.54
N ASP A 92 9.83 0.60 4.94
CA ASP A 92 9.84 0.33 3.50
C ASP A 92 9.59 -1.15 3.20
N HIS A 93 8.34 -1.45 2.87
CA HIS A 93 7.84 -2.77 2.49
C HIS A 93 7.49 -2.85 0.99
N ARG A 94 8.03 -1.97 0.15
CA ARG A 94 7.74 -1.95 -1.30
C ARG A 94 8.13 -3.25 -1.99
N ASN A 95 9.28 -3.82 -1.61
CA ASN A 95 9.75 -5.08 -2.17
C ASN A 95 8.84 -6.24 -1.77
N GLU A 96 8.37 -6.26 -0.52
CA GLU A 96 7.43 -7.27 -0.04
C GLU A 96 6.09 -7.18 -0.80
N ALA A 97 5.56 -5.97 -0.99
CA ALA A 97 4.35 -5.74 -1.78
C ALA A 97 4.53 -6.20 -3.23
N LYS A 98 5.69 -5.91 -3.84
CA LYS A 98 6.03 -6.34 -5.20
C LYS A 98 6.09 -7.85 -5.33
N VAL A 99 6.86 -8.50 -4.48
CA VAL A 99 7.09 -9.95 -4.52
C VAL A 99 5.78 -10.68 -4.26
N THR A 100 5.03 -10.28 -3.24
CA THR A 100 3.76 -10.93 -2.86
C THR A 100 2.72 -10.81 -3.98
N SER A 101 2.55 -9.62 -4.55
CA SER A 101 1.58 -9.41 -5.63
C SER A 101 1.91 -10.20 -6.90
N LEU A 102 3.19 -10.25 -7.31
CA LEU A 102 3.61 -11.04 -8.47
C LEU A 102 3.55 -12.55 -8.21
N ALA A 103 3.92 -13.00 -7.00
CA ALA A 103 3.84 -14.40 -6.63
C ALA A 103 2.39 -14.91 -6.66
N MET A 104 1.45 -14.17 -6.06
CA MET A 104 0.03 -14.53 -6.08
C MET A 104 -0.56 -14.50 -7.49
N PHE A 105 -0.16 -13.53 -8.32
CA PHE A 105 -0.56 -13.50 -9.73
C PHE A 105 -0.04 -14.75 -10.46
N GLY A 106 1.22 -15.11 -10.29
CA GLY A 106 1.81 -16.31 -10.89
C GLY A 106 1.08 -17.59 -10.50
N VAL A 107 0.75 -17.75 -9.21
CA VAL A 107 -0.06 -18.89 -8.73
C VAL A 107 -1.43 -18.92 -9.40
N ALA A 108 -2.13 -17.77 -9.46
CA ALA A 108 -3.43 -17.67 -10.12
C ALA A 108 -3.35 -18.01 -11.62
N THR A 109 -2.29 -17.58 -12.31
CA THR A 109 -2.02 -17.93 -13.72
C THR A 109 -1.85 -19.42 -13.92
N VAL A 110 -1.12 -20.11 -13.04
CA VAL A 110 -0.94 -21.56 -13.13
C VAL A 110 -2.27 -22.28 -13.01
N PHE A 111 -3.10 -21.93 -12.01
CA PHE A 111 -4.43 -22.55 -11.84
C PHE A 111 -5.35 -22.26 -13.03
N PHE A 112 -5.34 -21.03 -13.55
CA PHE A 112 -6.10 -20.67 -14.74
C PHE A 112 -5.64 -21.47 -15.97
N ALA A 113 -4.34 -21.61 -16.18
CA ALA A 113 -3.77 -22.38 -17.27
C ALA A 113 -4.12 -23.88 -17.17
N CYS A 114 -4.01 -24.49 -15.98
CA CYS A 114 -4.46 -25.86 -15.75
C CYS A 114 -5.94 -26.03 -16.08
N ARG A 115 -6.79 -25.09 -15.62
CA ARG A 115 -8.22 -25.11 -15.90
C ARG A 115 -8.51 -25.01 -17.40
N LEU A 116 -7.82 -24.13 -18.13
CA LEU A 116 -7.97 -23.98 -19.56
C LEU A 116 -7.47 -25.22 -20.33
N ALA A 117 -6.37 -25.82 -19.90
CA ALA A 117 -5.80 -27.03 -20.51
C ALA A 117 -6.79 -28.20 -20.48
N VAL A 118 -7.49 -28.41 -19.35
CA VAL A 118 -8.54 -29.44 -19.24
C VAL A 118 -9.64 -29.26 -20.29
N LYS A 119 -10.00 -28.02 -20.61
CA LYS A 119 -11.05 -27.68 -21.58
C LYS A 119 -10.57 -27.80 -23.02
N VAL A 120 -9.35 -27.33 -23.31
CA VAL A 120 -8.73 -27.42 -24.64
C VAL A 120 -8.45 -28.87 -25.02
N LEU A 121 -7.99 -29.69 -24.07
CA LEU A 121 -7.77 -31.13 -24.26
C LEU A 121 -9.07 -31.96 -24.25
N ARG A 122 -10.24 -31.30 -24.23
CA ARG A 122 -11.57 -31.90 -24.34
C ARG A 122 -11.93 -32.90 -23.23
N PHE A 123 -11.26 -32.86 -22.07
CA PHE A 123 -11.67 -33.64 -20.89
C PHE A 123 -13.01 -33.19 -20.31
N SER A 124 -13.43 -31.96 -20.57
CA SER A 124 -14.72 -31.40 -20.14
C SER A 124 -15.27 -30.43 -21.18
N SER A 125 -16.60 -30.40 -21.34
CA SER A 125 -17.24 -29.43 -22.24
C SER A 125 -17.18 -28.00 -21.70
N TRP A 126 -17.16 -27.03 -22.61
CA TRP A 126 -17.16 -25.60 -22.29
C TRP A 126 -18.49 -25.19 -21.64
N GLY A 127 -18.43 -24.49 -20.53
CA GLY A 127 -19.62 -23.93 -19.85
C GLY A 127 -19.55 -22.41 -19.67
N PHE A 128 -20.64 -21.82 -19.21
CA PHE A 128 -20.68 -20.39 -18.85
C PHE A 128 -19.71 -20.04 -17.72
N ASP A 129 -19.43 -21.00 -16.82
CA ASP A 129 -18.44 -20.87 -15.76
C ASP A 129 -17.03 -20.61 -16.31
N ASP A 130 -16.68 -21.28 -17.41
CA ASP A 130 -15.38 -21.12 -18.08
C ASP A 130 -15.26 -19.74 -18.74
N SER A 131 -16.31 -19.28 -19.44
CA SER A 131 -16.32 -17.94 -20.05
C SER A 131 -16.16 -16.83 -19.00
N LEU A 132 -16.85 -16.92 -17.87
CA LEU A 132 -16.72 -15.95 -16.78
C LEU A 132 -15.34 -16.00 -16.15
N MET A 133 -14.71 -17.18 -16.05
CA MET A 133 -13.34 -17.31 -15.55
C MET A 133 -12.33 -16.63 -16.49
N VAL A 134 -12.49 -16.77 -17.80
CA VAL A 134 -11.64 -16.07 -18.79
C VAL A 134 -11.80 -14.55 -18.68
N ILE A 135 -13.03 -14.06 -18.51
CA ILE A 135 -13.29 -12.63 -18.31
C ILE A 135 -12.65 -12.15 -16.99
N ALA A 136 -12.83 -12.88 -15.89
CA ALA A 136 -12.21 -12.54 -14.61
C ALA A 136 -10.68 -12.45 -14.72
N TYR A 137 -10.05 -13.40 -15.42
CA TYR A 137 -8.62 -13.40 -15.66
C TYR A 137 -8.18 -12.21 -16.54
N ALA A 138 -8.98 -11.82 -17.53
CA ALA A 138 -8.71 -10.63 -18.34
C ALA A 138 -8.73 -9.35 -17.50
N PHE A 139 -9.60 -9.23 -16.49
CA PHE A 139 -9.59 -8.12 -15.53
C PHE A 139 -8.48 -8.21 -14.47
N LEU A 140 -7.98 -9.42 -14.19
CA LEU A 140 -6.85 -9.62 -13.27
C LEU A 140 -5.53 -9.03 -13.81
N ILE A 141 -5.35 -9.00 -15.13
CA ILE A 141 -4.15 -8.44 -15.79
C ILE A 141 -4.00 -6.93 -15.52
N PRO A 142 -4.97 -6.05 -15.82
CA PRO A 142 -4.85 -4.63 -15.49
C PRO A 142 -4.79 -4.41 -13.97
N PHE A 143 -5.44 -5.27 -13.17
CA PHE A 143 -5.35 -5.19 -11.71
C PHE A 143 -3.91 -5.34 -11.21
N ILE A 144 -3.15 -6.34 -11.68
CA ILE A 144 -1.75 -6.49 -11.26
C ILE A 144 -0.88 -5.33 -11.76
N VAL A 145 -1.13 -4.81 -12.96
CA VAL A 145 -0.41 -3.63 -13.50
C VAL A 145 -0.65 -2.40 -12.63
N LEU A 146 -1.89 -2.14 -12.21
CA LEU A 146 -2.23 -1.03 -11.32
C LEU A 146 -1.53 -1.16 -9.96
N ILE A 147 -1.47 -2.37 -9.39
CA ILE A 147 -0.73 -2.62 -8.15
C ILE A 147 0.76 -2.28 -8.33
N GLN A 148 1.39 -2.74 -9.40
CA GLN A 148 2.80 -2.44 -9.67
C GLN A 148 3.06 -0.93 -9.83
N TYR A 149 2.12 -0.21 -10.46
CA TYR A 149 2.19 1.25 -10.60
C TYR A 149 1.99 1.98 -9.27
N MET A 150 1.25 1.39 -8.31
CA MET A 150 0.98 1.97 -7.00
C MET A 150 2.17 1.87 -6.02
N ILE A 151 3.08 0.90 -6.21
CA ILE A 151 4.31 0.72 -5.42
C ILE A 151 5.19 1.98 -5.38
N PRO A 152 5.62 2.56 -6.51
CA PRO A 152 6.41 3.79 -6.49
C PRO A 152 5.62 5.01 -5.99
N GLN A 153 4.28 4.94 -5.93
CA GLN A 153 3.41 6.02 -5.45
C GLN A 153 3.18 5.96 -3.94
N GLY A 154 3.65 4.93 -3.24
CA GLY A 154 3.56 4.85 -1.78
C GLY A 154 3.08 3.52 -1.21
N LEU A 155 2.69 2.54 -2.04
CA LEU A 155 2.28 1.23 -1.51
C LEU A 155 3.48 0.55 -0.81
N GLY A 156 3.35 0.37 0.50
CA GLY A 156 4.38 -0.22 1.35
C GLY A 156 5.28 0.81 2.06
N LEU A 157 4.99 2.10 1.94
CA LEU A 157 5.66 3.16 2.70
C LEU A 157 4.72 3.77 3.75
N ASP A 158 5.32 4.35 4.78
CA ASP A 158 4.60 5.17 5.75
C ASP A 158 3.98 6.42 5.10
N ILE A 159 2.73 6.75 5.44
CA ILE A 159 1.98 7.88 4.84
C ILE A 159 2.66 9.23 5.05
N TRP A 160 3.39 9.40 6.16
CA TRP A 160 4.07 10.65 6.49
C TRP A 160 5.38 10.85 5.69
N ALA A 161 5.94 9.80 5.10
CA ALA A 161 7.13 9.88 4.24
C ALA A 161 6.81 10.31 2.79
N LEU A 162 5.52 10.40 2.45
CA LEU A 162 5.05 10.66 1.09
C LEU A 162 4.83 12.14 0.83
N ASN A 163 5.15 12.58 -0.39
CA ASN A 163 4.80 13.92 -0.86
C ASN A 163 3.29 14.07 -1.09
N GLU A 164 2.77 15.28 -0.96
CA GLU A 164 1.34 15.59 -1.14
C GLU A 164 0.76 15.09 -2.48
N ASN A 165 1.52 15.26 -3.56
CA ASN A 165 1.15 14.80 -4.90
C ASN A 165 1.13 13.26 -5.00
N GLN A 166 2.04 12.59 -4.31
CA GLN A 166 2.09 11.12 -4.26
C GLN A 166 0.92 10.58 -3.47
N ILE A 167 0.57 11.18 -2.32
CA ILE A 167 -0.61 10.81 -1.53
C ILE A 167 -1.87 10.88 -2.39
N THR A 168 -2.07 12.00 -3.11
CA THR A 168 -3.24 12.17 -3.98
C THR A 168 -3.27 11.13 -5.10
N SER A 169 -2.12 10.86 -5.74
CA SER A 169 -2.01 9.88 -6.82
C SER A 169 -2.25 8.46 -6.32
N PHE A 170 -1.69 8.12 -5.15
CA PHE A 170 -1.89 6.86 -4.46
C PHE A 170 -3.36 6.64 -4.13
N LEU A 171 -4.06 7.62 -3.54
CA LEU A 171 -5.48 7.50 -3.20
C LEU A 171 -6.36 7.29 -4.44
N ARG A 172 -6.05 7.95 -5.56
CA ARG A 172 -6.76 7.73 -6.84
C ARG A 172 -6.54 6.31 -7.36
N LEU A 173 -5.31 5.81 -7.31
CA LEU A 173 -4.98 4.43 -7.70
C LEU A 173 -5.62 3.41 -6.78
N LEU A 174 -5.63 3.66 -5.48
CA LEU A 174 -6.27 2.81 -4.48
C LEU A 174 -7.76 2.63 -4.78
N LEU A 175 -8.46 3.72 -5.12
CA LEU A 175 -9.86 3.66 -5.52
C LEU A 175 -10.06 2.83 -6.81
N ALA A 176 -9.20 3.02 -7.81
CA ALA A 176 -9.25 2.26 -9.05
C ALA A 176 -9.01 0.75 -8.83
N VAL A 177 -8.00 0.39 -8.03
CA VAL A 177 -7.67 -0.97 -7.62
C VAL A 177 -8.84 -1.59 -6.85
N GLN A 178 -9.41 -0.89 -5.87
CA GLN A 178 -10.54 -1.37 -5.08
C GLN A 178 -11.76 -1.65 -5.96
N THR A 179 -12.01 -0.78 -6.94
CA THR A 179 -13.11 -0.97 -7.90
C THR A 179 -12.90 -2.23 -8.73
N HIS A 180 -11.70 -2.41 -9.31
CA HIS A 180 -11.35 -3.63 -10.06
C HIS A 180 -11.46 -4.89 -9.21
N TYR A 181 -11.00 -4.84 -7.95
CA TYR A 181 -11.09 -5.94 -7.00
C TYR A 181 -12.53 -6.43 -6.82
N ILE A 182 -13.47 -5.50 -6.59
CA ILE A 182 -14.89 -5.84 -6.41
C ILE A 182 -15.46 -6.48 -7.68
N PHE A 183 -15.15 -5.93 -8.86
CA PHE A 183 -15.60 -6.50 -10.14
C PHE A 183 -15.06 -7.91 -10.37
N ILE A 184 -13.75 -8.13 -10.17
CA ILE A 184 -13.12 -9.45 -10.31
C ILE A 184 -13.77 -10.46 -9.36
N LEU A 185 -13.94 -10.09 -8.08
CA LEU A 185 -14.60 -10.95 -7.10
C LEU A 185 -16.03 -11.30 -7.48
N ALA A 186 -16.80 -10.34 -7.99
CA ALA A 186 -18.17 -10.59 -8.43
C ALA A 186 -18.22 -11.60 -9.59
N ILE A 187 -17.33 -11.46 -10.57
CA ILE A 187 -17.26 -12.37 -11.73
C ILE A 187 -16.80 -13.76 -11.30
N ILE A 188 -15.82 -13.87 -10.40
CA ILE A 188 -15.37 -15.17 -9.85
C ILE A 188 -16.51 -15.86 -9.11
N LYS A 189 -17.25 -15.14 -8.25
CA LYS A 189 -18.42 -15.68 -7.55
C LYS A 189 -19.50 -16.15 -8.52
N ALA A 190 -19.77 -15.38 -9.58
CA ALA A 190 -20.68 -15.79 -10.63
C ALA A 190 -20.20 -17.06 -11.35
N SER A 191 -18.91 -17.15 -11.69
CA SER A 191 -18.33 -18.36 -12.31
C SER A 191 -18.54 -19.60 -11.43
N ILE A 192 -18.28 -19.48 -10.13
CA ILE A 192 -18.50 -20.56 -9.15
C ILE A 192 -19.99 -20.95 -9.08
N LEU A 193 -20.89 -19.96 -9.07
CA LEU A 193 -22.32 -20.21 -9.06
C LEU A 193 -22.77 -21.00 -10.30
N TYR A 194 -22.37 -20.58 -11.50
CA TYR A 194 -22.70 -21.29 -12.73
C TYR A 194 -22.10 -22.70 -12.77
N PHE A 195 -20.90 -22.89 -12.20
CA PHE A 195 -20.31 -24.21 -12.04
C PHE A 195 -21.17 -25.13 -11.14
N PHE A 196 -21.66 -24.62 -10.01
CA PHE A 196 -22.57 -25.37 -9.14
C PHE A 196 -23.90 -25.69 -9.82
N LEU A 197 -24.53 -24.73 -10.51
CA LEU A 197 -25.79 -24.94 -11.23
C LEU A 197 -25.66 -25.99 -12.35
N ARG A 198 -24.46 -26.15 -12.90
CA ARG A 198 -24.14 -27.16 -13.92
C ARG A 198 -23.99 -28.56 -13.33
N ILE A 199 -23.35 -28.69 -12.17
CA ILE A 199 -23.13 -29.99 -11.51
C ILE A 199 -24.40 -30.50 -10.84
N PHE A 200 -25.18 -29.60 -10.21
CA PHE A 200 -26.40 -29.95 -9.49
C PHE A 200 -27.64 -29.54 -10.30
N PRO A 201 -28.26 -30.46 -11.06
CA PRO A 201 -29.44 -30.15 -11.87
C PRO A 201 -30.75 -30.03 -11.06
N ASP A 202 -30.72 -30.24 -9.74
CA ASP A 202 -31.92 -30.23 -8.90
C ASP A 202 -32.69 -28.90 -8.98
N LYS A 203 -33.97 -28.98 -9.34
CA LYS A 203 -34.85 -27.81 -9.55
C LYS A 203 -35.04 -26.99 -8.28
N TRP A 204 -34.98 -27.64 -7.12
CA TRP A 204 -35.10 -26.97 -5.83
C TRP A 204 -33.83 -26.15 -5.53
N PHE A 205 -32.66 -26.74 -5.74
CA PHE A 205 -31.36 -26.08 -5.60
C PHE A 205 -31.22 -24.86 -6.54
N ARG A 206 -31.69 -24.96 -7.79
CA ARG A 206 -31.66 -23.85 -8.76
C ARG A 206 -32.57 -22.67 -8.43
N ARG A 207 -33.57 -22.84 -7.55
CA ARG A 207 -34.51 -21.78 -7.17
C ARG A 207 -34.09 -21.03 -5.90
N THR A 208 -33.28 -21.67 -5.05
CA THR A 208 -32.87 -21.12 -3.75
C THR A 208 -31.55 -20.34 -3.79
N VAL A 209 -30.73 -20.55 -4.84
CA VAL A 209 -29.42 -19.93 -5.03
C VAL A 209 -29.49 -18.93 -6.19
#